data_AF-A0A7X8I0H5-F1
#
_entry.id   AF-A0A7X8I0H5-F1
#
_cell.length_a   1.000
_cell.length_b   1.000
_cell.length_c   1.000
_cell.angle_alpha   90.00
_cell.angle_beta   90.00
_cell.angle_gamma   90.00
#
_symmetry.space_group_name_H-M   'P 1'
#
loop_
_entity.id
_entity.type
_entity.pdbx_description
1 polymer ?
#
loop_
_entity_poly.entity_id
_entity_poly.type
_entity_poly.pdbx_seq_one_letter_code
_entity_poly.pdbx_strand_id
1 'polypeptide(L)' 'MYHRSFANTFADGIKRAAEYLGEGTDYYAMEVKGLELPAYDVRGLKAHGLNYATSYTGADHNRGYAFQEV' A
#
# COMPACT_ATOMS: atom_id res chain seq x y z
N MET A 1 1.37 -12.51 23.29
CA MET A 1 2.84 -12.41 23.36
C MET A 1 3.42 -12.87 22.02
N TYR A 2 3.34 -12.05 20.96
CA TYR A 2 3.81 -12.39 19.60
C TYR A 2 4.81 -11.37 19.01
N HIS A 3 5.14 -10.30 19.75
CA HIS A 3 5.94 -9.16 19.27
C HIS A 3 7.47 -9.30 19.49
N ARG A 4 8.03 -10.50 19.35
CA ARG A 4 9.48 -10.77 19.58
C ARG A 4 10.17 -11.53 18.45
N SER A 5 9.69 -11.36 17.22
CA SER A 5 10.24 -12.03 16.04
C SER A 5 10.38 -11.04 14.90
N PHE A 6 11.06 -11.45 13.83
CA PHE A 6 11.13 -10.69 12.59
C PHE A 6 9.75 -10.28 12.05
N ALA A 7 8.71 -11.09 12.28
CA ALA A 7 7.33 -10.74 11.93
C ALA A 7 6.84 -9.45 12.63
N ASN A 8 7.38 -9.11 13.81
CA ASN A 8 7.05 -7.88 14.51
C ASN A 8 7.40 -6.63 13.70
N THR A 9 8.43 -6.69 12.85
CA THR A 9 8.82 -5.58 11.97
C THR A 9 7.69 -5.18 11.02
N PHE A 10 6.82 -6.12 10.65
CA PHE A 10 5.72 -5.90 9.71
C PHE A 10 4.37 -5.67 10.39
N ALA A 11 4.30 -5.76 11.73
CA ALA A 11 3.03 -5.68 12.46
C ALA A 11 2.37 -4.29 12.35
N ASP A 12 3.16 -3.25 12.13
CA ASP A 12 2.69 -1.87 11.95
C ASP A 12 2.55 -1.46 10.47
N GLY A 13 2.56 -2.43 9.54
CA GLY A 13 2.42 -2.20 8.10
C GLY A 13 3.73 -2.00 7.36
N ILE A 14 3.68 -2.12 6.02
CA ILE A 14 4.90 -2.19 5.19
C ILE A 14 5.66 -0.86 5.14
N LYS A 15 4.97 0.27 5.28
CA LYS A 15 5.58 1.60 5.31
C LYS A 15 6.56 1.72 6.48
N ARG A 16 6.08 1.42 7.70
CA ARG A 16 6.89 1.47 8.92
C ARG A 16 7.97 0.38 8.94
N ALA A 17 7.67 -0.79 8.37
CA ALA A 17 8.66 -1.85 8.19
C ALA A 17 9.83 -1.37 7.33
N ALA A 18 9.57 -0.71 6.19
CA ALA A 18 10.60 -0.17 5.32
C ALA A 18 11.38 0.98 5.96
N GLU A 19 10.71 1.89 6.67
CA GLU A 19 11.37 2.95 7.45
C GLU A 19 12.34 2.37 8.49
N TYR A 20 11.95 1.26 9.15
CA TYR A 20 12.79 0.56 10.13
C TYR A 20 13.96 -0.20 9.49
N LEU A 21 13.71 -0.92 8.39
CA LEU A 21 14.72 -1.74 7.71
C LEU A 21 15.75 -0.89 6.95
N GLY A 22 15.35 0.28 6.43
CA GLY A 22 16.25 1.19 5.73
C GLY A 22 16.73 0.62 4.38
N GLU A 23 17.94 0.99 3.97
CA GLU A 23 18.63 0.42 2.79
C GLU A 23 17.85 0.48 1.46
N GLY A 24 17.02 1.51 1.28
CA GLY A 24 16.20 1.66 0.07
C GLY A 24 14.99 0.73 0.00
N THR A 25 14.59 0.12 1.13
CA THR A 25 13.42 -0.76 1.19
C THR A 25 12.09 -0.05 0.96
N ASP A 26 12.07 1.29 1.07
CA ASP A 26 10.94 2.15 0.71
C ASP A 26 10.52 1.99 -0.76
N TYR A 27 11.48 1.67 -1.64
CA TYR A 27 11.19 1.35 -3.04
C TYR A 27 10.24 0.15 -3.21
N TYR A 28 10.24 -0.79 -2.25
CA TYR A 28 9.40 -1.99 -2.29
C TYR A 28 8.11 -1.84 -1.46
N ALA A 29 7.98 -0.77 -0.67
CA ALA A 29 6.82 -0.53 0.19
C ALA A 29 5.67 0.09 -0.62
N MET A 30 4.96 -0.73 -1.39
CA MET A 30 3.86 -0.30 -2.26
C MET A 30 2.62 0.13 -1.45
N GLU A 31 2.55 1.41 -1.12
CA GLU A 31 1.49 2.02 -0.30
C GLU A 31 1.02 3.36 -0.85
N VAL A 32 -0.18 3.77 -0.46
CA VAL A 32 -0.61 5.17 -0.55
C VAL A 32 -1.15 5.62 0.81
N LYS A 33 -0.55 6.67 1.39
CA LYS A 33 -0.90 7.23 2.71
C LYS A 33 -0.77 6.23 3.88
N GLY A 34 0.06 5.23 3.73
CA GLY A 34 0.32 4.17 4.71
C GLY A 34 -0.58 2.94 4.58
N LEU A 35 -1.49 2.91 3.61
CA LEU A 35 -2.29 1.73 3.30
C LEU A 35 -1.71 1.00 2.08
N GLU A 36 -1.53 -0.31 2.21
CA GLU A 36 -0.98 -1.19 1.17
C GLU A 36 -1.82 -1.17 -0.12
N LEU A 37 -1.14 -1.26 -1.28
CA LEU A 37 -1.84 -1.44 -2.55
C LEU A 37 -2.69 -2.73 -2.55
N PRO A 38 -3.91 -2.69 -3.13
CA PRO A 38 -4.70 -3.90 -3.35
C PRO A 38 -4.14 -4.71 -4.54
N ALA A 39 -4.75 -5.86 -4.84
CA ALA A 39 -4.31 -6.78 -5.89
C ALA A 39 -4.55 -6.29 -7.35
N TYR A 40 -4.39 -4.99 -7.62
CA TYR A 40 -4.60 -4.35 -8.91
C TYR A 40 -3.35 -3.55 -9.32
N ASP A 41 -2.83 -3.84 -10.51
CA ASP A 41 -1.72 -3.08 -11.08
C ASP A 41 -2.23 -1.83 -11.80
N VAL A 42 -1.99 -0.67 -11.18
CA VAL A 42 -2.43 0.65 -11.69
C VAL A 42 -1.79 1.04 -13.02
N ARG A 43 -0.74 0.35 -13.48
CA ARG A 43 -0.14 0.61 -14.80
C ARG A 43 -1.10 0.30 -15.95
N GLY A 44 -2.00 -0.67 -15.75
CA GLY A 44 -3.10 -0.97 -16.68
C GLY A 44 -4.42 -0.26 -16.33
N LEU A 45 -4.52 0.31 -15.12
CA LEU A 45 -5.75 0.76 -14.49
C LEU A 45 -5.55 2.19 -13.94
N LYS A 46 -5.60 3.18 -14.84
CA LYS A 46 -5.21 4.57 -14.56
C LYS A 46 -6.17 5.29 -13.60
N ALA A 47 -7.48 5.06 -13.73
CA ALA A 47 -8.52 5.58 -12.85
C ALA A 47 -8.43 4.94 -11.46
N HIS A 48 -8.04 3.67 -11.33
CA HIS A 48 -7.65 3.09 -10.04
C HIS A 48 -6.43 3.77 -9.46
N GLY A 49 -5.39 4.03 -10.27
CA GLY A 49 -4.24 4.82 -9.84
C GLY A 49 -4.63 6.19 -9.30
N LEU A 50 -5.48 6.92 -10.03
CA LEU A 50 -6.01 8.21 -9.59
C LEU A 50 -6.82 8.07 -8.28
N ASN A 51 -7.73 7.09 -8.21
CA ASN A 51 -8.51 6.82 -7.01
C ASN A 51 -7.62 6.58 -5.79
N TYR A 52 -6.61 5.70 -5.89
CA TYR A 52 -5.70 5.42 -4.77
C TYR A 52 -4.95 6.68 -4.33
N ALA A 53 -4.45 7.48 -5.28
CA ALA A 53 -3.78 8.74 -5.00
C ALA A 53 -4.68 9.75 -4.28
N THR A 54 -5.97 9.82 -4.62
CA THR A 54 -6.90 10.82 -4.06
C THR A 54 -7.74 10.33 -2.88
N SER A 55 -7.86 9.02 -2.66
CA SER A 55 -8.66 8.45 -1.58
C SER A 55 -8.13 8.90 -0.22
N TYR A 56 -9.06 9.24 0.68
CA TYR A 56 -8.72 9.72 2.02
C TYR A 56 -8.23 8.61 2.96
N THR A 57 -8.52 7.34 2.64
CA THR A 57 -8.04 6.18 3.41
C THR A 57 -6.69 5.64 2.91
N GLY A 58 -6.22 6.07 1.72
CA GLY A 58 -5.05 5.50 1.06
C GLY A 58 -5.42 4.61 -0.13
N ALA A 59 -4.61 3.58 -0.41
CA ALA A 59 -4.81 2.69 -1.55
C ALA A 59 -6.01 1.73 -1.39
N ASP A 60 -7.22 2.27 -1.45
CA ASP A 60 -8.46 1.54 -1.21
C ASP A 60 -9.33 1.49 -2.48
N HIS A 61 -9.57 0.27 -2.99
CA HIS A 61 -10.41 0.05 -4.16
C HIS A 61 -11.92 0.18 -3.89
N ASN A 62 -12.34 0.21 -2.62
CA ASN A 62 -13.75 0.36 -2.25
C ASN A 62 -14.21 1.82 -2.18
N ARG A 63 -13.28 2.79 -2.20
CA ARG A 63 -13.59 4.23 -2.02
C ARG A 63 -13.72 5.02 -3.32
N GLY A 64 -13.49 4.37 -4.45
CA GLY A 64 -13.65 4.93 -5.79
C GLY A 64 -13.37 3.84 -6.82
N TYR A 65 -14.28 2.87 -6.87
CA TYR A 65 -14.19 1.77 -7.82
C TYR A 65 -14.54 2.28 -9.21
N ALA A 66 -13.51 2.50 -10.04
CA ALA A 66 -13.70 2.68 -11.47
C ALA A 66 -14.06 1.31 -12.06
N PHE A 67 -15.36 1.09 -12.25
CA PHE A 67 -15.91 -0.18 -12.71
C PHE A 67 -15.45 -0.60 -14.11
N GLN A 68 -14.89 0.33 -14.89
CA GLN A 68 -14.49 0.12 -16.26
C GLN A 68 -13.04 0.55 -16.47
N GLU A 69 -12.12 -0.35 -16.16
CA GLU A 69 -10.74 -0.29 -16.62
C GLU A 69 -10.37 -1.65 -17.21
N VAL A 70 -10.85 -1.89 -18.42
CA VAL A 70 -10.47 -2.98 -19.32
C VAL A 70 -10.37 -2.42 -20.73
#